data_AF-A0A0Q8F648-F1
#
_entry.id   AF-A0A0Q8F648-F1
#
_cell.length_a   1.000
_cell.length_b   1.000
_cell.length_c   1.000
_cell.angle_alpha   90.00
_cell.angle_beta   90.00
_cell.angle_gamma   90.00
#
_symmetry.space_group_name_H-M   'P 1'
#
loop_
_entity.id
_entity.type
_entity.pdbx_description
1 polymer ?
#
loop_
_entity_poly.entity_id
_entity_poly.type
_entity_poly.pdbx_seq_one_letter_code
_entity_poly.pdbx_strand_id
1 'polypeptide(L)'
;MAYQGRLGMCFAGSAVNSLMIKESVAAVLQDLQYAPGYTDVSLKGICEFIFKAYKLISIEICKTAAGPKGIASFIVCGQCPSTSLLRAFKFSTNSNNVHSLDEVLVSSNHEFLGSGAAHVDPKAALVRNRDYLSVLRDMIDDESIESVGGNIQYGTLHNNDFTVYGIIEFKDGVHHWRGALDMNSDYFMSAQSDLISGISYIDPFNTFGRSSAV
;
A
#
# COMPACT_ATOMS: atom_id res chain seq x y z
N MET A 1 13.00 -21.37 2.08
CA MET A 1 12.48 -19.99 1.98
C MET A 1 12.57 -19.32 3.34
N ALA A 2 13.14 -18.13 3.40
CA ALA A 2 13.26 -17.33 4.62
C ALA A 2 11.93 -16.74 5.13
N TYR A 3 10.93 -16.60 4.26
CA TYR A 3 9.58 -16.12 4.60
C TYR A 3 8.54 -16.88 3.78
N GLN A 4 7.46 -17.33 4.42
CA GLN A 4 6.37 -18.09 3.76
C GLN A 4 5.03 -17.32 3.73
N GLY A 5 4.98 -16.11 4.30
CA GLY A 5 3.80 -15.26 4.28
C GLY A 5 3.74 -14.36 3.05
N ARG A 6 2.63 -13.64 2.90
CA ARG A 6 2.51 -12.53 1.95
C ARG A 6 2.62 -11.21 2.67
N LEU A 7 3.55 -10.39 2.21
CA LEU A 7 3.72 -9.03 2.71
C LEU A 7 2.71 -8.10 2.03
N GLY A 8 2.16 -7.18 2.81
CA GLY A 8 1.39 -6.05 2.31
C GLY A 8 2.30 -4.86 2.02
N MET A 9 1.95 -4.08 0.99
CA MET A 9 2.64 -2.84 0.66
C MET A 9 1.63 -1.78 0.22
N CYS A 10 1.75 -0.57 0.79
CA CYS A 10 1.10 0.64 0.27
C CYS A 10 2.16 1.72 0.06
N PHE A 11 1.91 2.67 -0.85
CA PHE A 11 2.88 3.71 -1.19
C PHE A 11 2.23 5.05 -1.50
N ALA A 12 3.03 6.12 -1.42
CA ALA A 12 2.67 7.45 -1.87
C ALA A 12 3.88 8.12 -2.54
N GLY A 13 3.61 9.01 -3.50
CA GLY A 13 4.62 9.68 -4.31
C GLY A 13 4.81 9.02 -5.68
N SER A 14 6.06 8.89 -6.12
CA SER A 14 6.39 8.39 -7.46
C SER A 14 5.94 6.94 -7.69
N ALA A 15 4.86 6.76 -8.46
CA ALA A 15 4.36 5.43 -8.83
C ALA A 15 5.40 4.59 -9.58
N VAL A 16 6.22 5.22 -10.45
CA VAL A 16 7.30 4.53 -11.17
C VAL A 16 8.31 3.95 -10.18
N ASN A 17 8.75 4.75 -9.21
CA ASN A 17 9.69 4.29 -8.19
C ASN A 17 9.07 3.16 -7.34
N SER A 18 7.87 3.40 -6.79
CA SER A 18 7.19 2.44 -5.94
C SER A 18 6.93 1.10 -6.62
N LEU A 19 6.50 1.10 -7.88
CA LEU A 19 6.24 -0.13 -8.63
C LEU A 19 7.54 -0.85 -9.01
N MET A 20 8.59 -0.13 -9.42
CA MET A 20 9.90 -0.75 -9.67
C MET A 20 10.47 -1.43 -8.43
N ILE A 21 10.37 -0.77 -7.27
CA ILE A 21 10.78 -1.36 -5.98
C ILE A 21 9.95 -2.59 -5.67
N LYS A 22 8.61 -2.49 -5.75
CA LYS A 22 7.70 -3.60 -5.47
C LYS A 22 8.06 -4.83 -6.31
N GLU A 23 8.22 -4.69 -7.62
CA GLU A 23 8.51 -5.81 -8.51
C GLU A 23 9.91 -6.38 -8.27
N SER A 24 10.93 -5.52 -8.09
CA SER A 24 12.29 -5.97 -7.80
C SER A 24 12.38 -6.72 -6.47
N VAL A 25 11.73 -6.20 -5.44
CA VAL A 25 11.69 -6.81 -4.10
C VAL A 25 10.91 -8.12 -4.15
N ALA A 26 9.76 -8.16 -4.81
CA ALA A 26 8.97 -9.37 -4.95
C ALA A 26 9.76 -10.49 -5.63
N ALA A 27 10.50 -10.19 -6.70
CA ALA A 27 11.34 -11.16 -7.38
C ALA A 27 12.44 -11.71 -6.46
N VAL A 28 13.13 -10.84 -5.71
CA VAL A 28 14.25 -11.27 -4.87
C VAL A 28 13.77 -11.99 -3.59
N LEU A 29 12.60 -11.64 -3.05
CA LEU A 29 12.05 -12.30 -1.88
C LEU A 29 11.59 -13.75 -2.16
N GLN A 30 11.22 -14.08 -3.40
CA GLN A 30 10.82 -15.44 -3.80
C GLN A 30 11.95 -16.46 -3.57
N ASP A 31 13.19 -16.05 -3.81
CA ASP A 31 14.37 -16.91 -3.71
C ASP A 31 15.21 -16.65 -2.45
N LEU A 32 14.65 -15.96 -1.46
CA LEU A 32 15.40 -15.57 -0.26
C LEU A 32 15.83 -16.80 0.56
N GLN A 33 17.14 -16.99 0.64
CA GLN A 33 17.80 -18.01 1.45
C GLN A 33 18.31 -17.43 2.76
N TYR A 34 18.45 -18.26 3.79
CA TYR A 34 19.00 -17.86 5.08
C TYR A 34 19.94 -18.93 5.62
N ALA A 35 20.90 -18.50 6.44
CA ALA A 35 21.78 -19.38 7.20
C ALA A 35 21.23 -19.52 8.63
N PRO A 36 20.76 -20.71 9.05
CA PRO A 36 20.26 -20.93 10.40
C PRO A 36 21.28 -20.51 11.46
N GLY A 37 20.86 -19.71 12.45
CA GLY A 37 21.71 -19.22 13.53
C GLY A 37 22.55 -17.98 13.21
N TYR A 38 22.62 -17.55 11.95
CA TYR A 38 23.40 -16.37 11.52
C TYR A 38 22.55 -15.27 10.85
N THR A 39 21.39 -15.64 10.32
CA THR A 39 20.50 -14.69 9.63
C THR A 39 19.32 -14.30 10.52
N ASP A 40 19.06 -12.98 10.62
CA ASP A 40 17.82 -12.47 11.22
C ASP A 40 16.66 -12.67 10.25
N VAL A 41 15.83 -13.67 10.54
CA VAL A 41 14.60 -13.99 9.78
C VAL A 41 13.36 -13.26 10.33
N SER A 42 13.52 -12.33 11.27
CA SER A 42 12.43 -11.47 11.71
C SER A 42 11.96 -10.55 10.58
N LEU A 43 10.74 -10.00 10.69
CA LEU A 43 10.27 -9.01 9.71
C LEU A 43 11.20 -7.79 9.65
N LYS A 44 11.87 -7.43 10.76
CA LYS A 44 12.87 -6.36 10.75
C LYS A 44 14.04 -6.70 9.82
N GLY A 45 14.63 -7.88 9.95
CA GLY A 45 15.72 -8.33 9.07
C GLY A 45 15.30 -8.39 7.59
N ILE A 46 14.07 -8.85 7.32
CA ILE A 46 13.49 -8.83 5.97
C ILE A 46 13.34 -7.38 5.47
N CYS A 47 12.80 -6.46 6.27
CA CYS A 47 12.64 -5.06 5.90
C CYS A 47 13.98 -4.33 5.74
N GLU A 48 15.01 -4.67 6.52
CA GLU A 48 16.38 -4.18 6.31
C GLU A 48 16.96 -4.64 4.97
N PHE A 49 16.65 -5.86 4.54
CA PHE A 49 16.99 -6.33 3.20
C PHE A 49 16.26 -5.54 2.11
N ILE A 50 14.93 -5.40 2.24
CA ILE A 50 14.09 -4.59 1.34
C ILE A 50 14.63 -3.14 1.26
N PHE A 51 15.11 -2.60 2.39
CA PHE A 51 15.62 -1.24 2.48
C PHE A 51 16.91 -1.03 1.67
N LYS A 52 17.74 -2.06 1.52
CA LYS A 52 18.91 -2.01 0.63
C LYS A 52 18.49 -1.89 -0.83
N ALA A 53 17.51 -2.69 -1.26
CA ALA A 53 16.95 -2.63 -2.61
C ALA A 53 16.28 -1.26 -2.86
N TYR A 54 15.49 -0.80 -1.89
CA TYR A 54 14.87 0.53 -1.90
C TYR A 54 15.87 1.65 -2.15
N LYS A 55 16.96 1.69 -1.36
CA LYS A 55 18.03 2.69 -1.50
C LYS A 55 18.63 2.65 -2.89
N LEU A 56 19.01 1.46 -3.36
CA LEU A 56 19.63 1.30 -4.67
C LEU A 56 18.75 1.86 -5.80
N ILE A 57 17.49 1.44 -5.83
CA ILE A 57 16.53 1.82 -6.88
C ILE A 57 16.14 3.29 -6.77
N SER A 58 15.81 3.76 -5.57
CA SER A 58 15.39 5.15 -5.37
C SER A 58 16.49 6.15 -5.70
N ILE A 59 17.74 5.85 -5.35
CA ILE A 59 18.88 6.70 -5.74
C ILE A 59 18.95 6.84 -7.26
N GLU A 60 18.82 5.74 -7.99
CA GLU A 60 18.95 5.74 -9.44
C GLU A 60 17.80 6.51 -10.11
N ILE A 61 16.56 6.27 -9.69
CA ILE A 61 15.38 6.93 -10.23
C ILE A 61 15.39 8.44 -9.94
N CYS A 62 15.78 8.83 -8.71
CA CYS A 62 15.92 10.23 -8.33
C CYS A 62 17.10 10.92 -9.06
N LYS A 63 18.16 10.20 -9.42
CA LYS A 63 19.32 10.76 -10.15
C LYS A 63 19.08 10.93 -11.65
N THR A 64 18.27 10.08 -12.26
CA THR A 64 18.16 9.99 -13.72
C THR A 64 16.86 10.61 -14.24
N ALA A 65 15.74 9.89 -14.13
CA ALA A 65 14.55 10.08 -14.94
C ALA A 65 13.52 11.04 -14.33
N ALA A 66 13.49 11.16 -13.00
CA ALA A 66 12.41 11.87 -12.32
C ALA A 66 12.86 13.04 -11.42
N GLY A 67 14.15 13.13 -11.08
CA GLY A 67 14.64 14.15 -10.14
C GLY A 67 13.86 14.11 -8.81
N PRO A 68 13.45 15.26 -8.26
CA PRO A 68 12.60 15.33 -7.07
C PRO A 68 11.24 14.61 -7.22
N LYS A 69 10.73 14.44 -8.46
CA LYS A 69 9.48 13.70 -8.73
C LYS A 69 9.64 12.17 -8.62
N GLY A 70 10.88 11.70 -8.41
CA GLY A 70 11.19 10.28 -8.16
C GLY A 70 10.96 9.86 -6.71
N ILE A 71 10.74 10.82 -5.80
CA ILE A 71 10.57 10.54 -4.38
C ILE A 71 9.29 9.73 -4.15
N ALA A 72 9.43 8.66 -3.38
CA ALA A 72 8.34 7.83 -2.92
C ALA A 72 8.54 7.45 -1.46
N SER A 73 7.45 7.14 -0.78
CA SER A 73 7.43 6.50 0.54
C SER A 73 6.49 5.33 0.50
N PHE A 74 6.77 4.29 1.28
CA PHE A 74 5.88 3.13 1.39
C PHE A 74 5.93 2.52 2.77
N ILE A 75 4.89 1.78 3.09
CA ILE A 75 4.83 0.93 4.27
C ILE A 75 4.75 -0.51 3.80
N VAL A 76 5.61 -1.35 4.37
CA VAL A 76 5.53 -2.81 4.26
C VAL A 76 5.01 -3.35 5.57
N CYS A 77 4.01 -4.23 5.52
CA CYS A 77 3.49 -4.92 6.70
C CYS A 77 3.45 -6.43 6.49
N GLY A 78 3.50 -7.17 7.60
CA GLY A 78 3.55 -8.62 7.58
C GLY A 78 3.48 -9.20 8.98
N GLN A 79 3.21 -10.49 9.06
CA GLN A 79 3.41 -11.22 10.32
C GLN A 79 4.89 -11.52 10.48
N CYS A 80 5.45 -11.21 11.65
CA CYS A 80 6.85 -11.44 11.95
C CYS A 80 7.11 -12.91 12.27
N PRO A 81 7.98 -13.63 11.54
CA PRO A 81 8.19 -15.06 11.76
C PRO A 81 8.67 -15.41 13.16
N SER A 82 9.48 -14.54 13.77
CA SER A 82 10.08 -14.78 15.09
C SER A 82 9.14 -14.51 16.27
N THR A 83 8.13 -13.66 16.10
CA THR A 83 7.24 -13.23 17.21
C THR A 83 5.77 -13.54 16.95
N SER A 84 5.40 -13.93 15.73
CA SER A 84 4.02 -14.06 15.25
C SER A 84 3.18 -12.78 15.35
N LEU A 85 3.79 -11.64 15.66
CA LEU A 85 3.11 -10.34 15.74
C LEU A 85 3.05 -9.67 14.37
N LEU A 86 1.96 -8.94 14.12
CA LEU A 86 1.88 -8.03 12.99
C LEU A 86 2.80 -6.83 13.23
N ARG A 87 3.61 -6.50 12.24
CA ARG A 87 4.55 -5.39 12.28
C ARG A 87 4.51 -4.63 10.96
N ALA A 88 4.82 -3.34 11.01
CA ALA A 88 4.83 -2.46 9.86
C ALA A 88 6.09 -1.59 9.86
N PHE A 89 6.68 -1.41 8.69
CA PHE A 89 7.90 -0.63 8.50
C PHE A 89 7.68 0.40 7.41
N LYS A 90 7.99 1.65 7.71
CA LYS A 90 7.93 2.78 6.79
C LYS A 90 9.29 3.03 6.18
N PHE A 91 9.29 3.20 4.88
CA PHE A 91 10.43 3.52 4.04
C PHE A 91 10.19 4.91 3.48
N SER A 92 11.13 5.83 3.68
CA SER A 92 10.98 7.21 3.23
C SER A 92 12.23 7.74 2.54
N THR A 93 12.05 8.70 1.63
CA THR A 93 13.12 9.45 0.98
C THR A 93 12.79 10.93 1.15
N ASN A 94 13.70 11.73 1.69
CA ASN A 94 13.50 13.16 1.80
C ASN A 94 13.95 13.90 0.53
N SER A 95 13.74 15.22 0.49
CA SER A 95 14.15 16.08 -0.63
C SER A 95 15.65 16.09 -0.91
N ASN A 96 16.49 15.71 0.06
CA ASN A 96 17.94 15.59 -0.08
C ASN A 96 18.36 14.17 -0.50
N ASN A 97 17.42 13.32 -0.91
CA ASN A 97 17.64 11.91 -1.25
C ASN A 97 18.27 11.10 -0.12
N VAL A 98 17.94 11.43 1.14
CA VAL A 98 18.31 10.65 2.32
C VAL A 98 17.16 9.69 2.62
N HIS A 99 17.52 8.42 2.83
CA HIS A 99 16.56 7.33 3.00
C HIS A 99 16.49 6.87 4.46
N SER A 100 15.28 6.63 4.97
CA SER A 100 15.04 6.07 6.31
C SER A 100 14.22 4.79 6.26
N LEU A 101 14.40 3.97 7.29
CA LEU A 101 13.61 2.78 7.61
C LEU A 101 13.21 2.89 9.08
N ASP A 102 11.91 2.99 9.33
CA ASP A 102 11.36 3.20 10.66
C ASP A 102 10.27 2.16 10.93
N GLU A 103 10.30 1.51 12.09
CA GLU A 103 9.16 0.69 12.52
C GLU A 103 8.02 1.61 12.96
N VAL A 104 6.85 1.41 12.36
CA VAL A 104 5.65 2.23 12.60
C VAL A 104 4.57 1.40 13.26
N LEU A 105 3.55 2.08 13.78
CA LEU A 105 2.43 1.46 14.51
C LEU A 105 2.82 0.79 15.84
N VAL A 106 3.95 1.17 16.43
CA VAL A 106 4.41 0.64 17.74
C VAL A 106 3.58 1.23 18.89
N SER A 107 3.26 2.52 18.81
CA SER A 107 2.48 3.26 19.82
C SER A 107 1.24 3.96 19.25
N SER A 108 1.07 3.89 17.92
CA SER A 108 -0.08 4.44 17.19
C SER A 108 -0.81 3.30 16.49
N ASN A 109 -2.12 3.45 16.28
CA ASN A 109 -2.92 2.49 15.53
C ASN A 109 -3.00 2.82 14.03
N HIS A 110 -2.40 3.94 13.60
CA HIS A 110 -2.44 4.39 12.22
C HIS A 110 -1.17 5.15 11.84
N GLU A 111 -0.89 5.15 10.54
CA GLU A 111 0.19 5.89 9.90
C GLU A 111 -0.31 6.35 8.53
N PHE A 112 -0.11 7.63 8.20
CA PHE A 112 -0.56 8.22 6.94
C PHE A 112 0.62 8.55 6.03
N LEU A 113 0.44 8.35 4.73
CA LEU A 113 1.42 8.70 3.69
C LEU A 113 0.78 9.62 2.64
N GLY A 114 1.61 10.44 1.99
CA GLY A 114 1.18 11.31 0.90
C GLY A 114 0.70 12.69 1.34
N SER A 115 0.35 13.52 0.37
CA SER A 115 -0.08 14.91 0.58
C SER A 115 -1.38 15.01 1.38
N GLY A 116 -2.30 14.05 1.20
CA GLY A 116 -3.55 13.97 1.96
C GLY A 116 -3.37 13.82 3.47
N ALA A 117 -2.22 13.31 3.93
CA ALA A 117 -1.97 13.09 5.36
C ALA A 117 -2.09 14.37 6.20
N ALA A 118 -1.80 15.54 5.62
CA ALA A 118 -1.91 16.83 6.31
C ALA A 118 -3.35 17.26 6.61
N HIS A 119 -4.32 16.65 5.91
CA HIS A 119 -5.74 16.99 6.02
C HIS A 119 -6.52 16.05 6.95
N VAL A 120 -5.87 15.01 7.48
CA VAL A 120 -6.49 14.07 8.40
C VAL A 120 -6.16 14.47 9.83
N ASP A 121 -7.18 14.77 10.64
CA ASP A 121 -7.02 14.80 12.09
C ASP A 121 -6.96 13.35 12.63
N PRO A 122 -5.80 12.89 13.13
CA PRO A 122 -5.64 11.52 13.59
C PRO A 122 -6.52 11.19 14.80
N LYS A 123 -6.92 12.21 15.58
CA LYS A 123 -7.85 12.06 16.72
C LYS A 123 -9.29 12.00 16.25
N ALA A 124 -9.68 12.77 15.22
CA ALA A 124 -11.04 12.73 14.67
C ALA A 124 -11.37 11.40 13.99
N ALA A 125 -10.39 10.76 13.35
CA ALA A 125 -10.53 9.41 12.78
C ALA A 125 -10.91 8.35 13.84
N LEU A 126 -10.52 8.56 15.10
CA LEU A 126 -10.77 7.63 16.21
C LEU A 126 -12.08 7.91 16.97
N VAL A 127 -12.63 9.13 16.89
CA VAL A 127 -13.68 9.62 17.81
C VAL A 127 -15.11 9.24 17.39
N ARG A 128 -15.33 8.68 16.19
CA ARG A 128 -16.70 8.52 15.64
C ARG A 128 -17.12 7.13 15.14
N ASN A 129 -16.47 6.02 15.53
CA ASN A 129 -16.72 4.70 14.91
C ASN A 129 -16.68 4.76 13.36
N ARG A 130 -15.96 5.74 12.81
CA ARG A 130 -15.87 5.95 11.37
C ARG A 130 -14.77 5.03 10.84
N ASP A 131 -15.14 4.20 9.88
CA ASP A 131 -14.19 3.38 9.14
C ASP A 131 -13.20 4.29 8.40
N TYR A 132 -11.92 3.91 8.34
CA TYR A 132 -10.88 4.63 7.58
C TYR A 132 -11.28 4.83 6.12
N LEU A 133 -12.08 3.92 5.56
CA LEU A 133 -12.64 4.05 4.21
C LEU A 133 -13.57 5.27 4.08
N SER A 134 -14.36 5.56 5.12
CA SER A 134 -15.23 6.76 5.13
C SER A 134 -14.44 8.06 5.24
N VAL A 135 -13.32 8.06 5.98
CA VAL A 135 -12.43 9.22 6.08
C VAL A 135 -11.76 9.49 4.74
N LEU A 136 -11.25 8.44 4.07
CA LEU A 136 -10.68 8.56 2.73
C LEU A 136 -11.72 9.05 1.73
N ARG A 137 -12.97 8.57 1.83
CA ARG A 137 -14.06 9.00 0.97
C ARG A 137 -14.37 10.48 1.12
N ASP A 138 -14.53 10.95 2.36
CA ASP A 138 -14.79 12.37 2.65
C ASP A 138 -13.68 13.26 2.08
N MET A 139 -12.42 12.81 2.12
CA MET A 139 -11.30 13.54 1.53
C MET A 139 -11.29 13.53 0.00
N ILE A 140 -11.67 12.43 -0.63
CA ILE A 140 -11.76 12.32 -2.09
C ILE A 140 -12.91 13.20 -2.63
N ASP A 141 -14.00 13.30 -1.88
CA ASP A 141 -15.17 14.11 -2.24
C ASP A 141 -14.97 15.62 -1.93
N ASP A 142 -13.92 16.00 -1.20
CA ASP A 142 -13.60 17.39 -0.88
C ASP A 142 -12.76 18.04 -2.01
N GLU A 143 -13.44 18.81 -2.88
CA GLU A 143 -12.82 19.53 -4.00
C GLU A 143 -11.71 20.51 -3.58
N SER A 144 -11.64 20.90 -2.30
CA SER A 144 -10.55 21.76 -1.80
C SER A 144 -9.21 21.01 -1.64
N ILE A 145 -9.22 19.68 -1.70
CA ILE A 145 -8.04 18.81 -1.56
C ILE A 145 -7.68 18.22 -2.93
N GLU A 146 -7.20 19.07 -3.85
CA GLU A 146 -6.84 18.67 -5.22
C GLU A 146 -5.81 17.52 -5.33
N SER A 147 -5.06 17.26 -4.26
CA SER A 147 -3.99 16.26 -4.24
C SER A 147 -4.44 14.84 -3.91
N VAL A 148 -5.72 14.64 -3.57
CA VAL A 148 -6.30 13.35 -3.19
C VAL A 148 -7.46 13.05 -4.13
N GLY A 149 -7.55 11.81 -4.61
CA GLY A 149 -8.60 11.40 -5.54
C GLY A 149 -8.50 9.94 -5.93
N GLY A 150 -9.28 9.55 -6.93
CA GLY A 150 -9.34 8.17 -7.43
C GLY A 150 -10.15 7.24 -6.53
N ASN A 151 -10.03 5.93 -6.77
CA ASN A 151 -10.79 4.94 -6.00
C ASN A 151 -10.03 4.44 -4.78
N ILE A 152 -10.80 3.99 -3.79
CA ILE A 152 -10.26 3.40 -2.58
C ILE A 152 -9.91 1.93 -2.82
N GLN A 153 -8.66 1.58 -2.52
CA GLN A 153 -8.19 0.21 -2.36
C GLN A 153 -7.73 0.01 -0.91
N TYR A 154 -7.95 -1.18 -0.37
CA TYR A 154 -7.41 -1.55 0.94
C TYR A 154 -6.91 -2.98 0.94
N GLY A 155 -5.99 -3.28 1.83
CA GLY A 155 -5.47 -4.63 2.02
C GLY A 155 -5.64 -5.10 3.44
N THR A 156 -5.96 -6.37 3.61
CA THR A 156 -6.07 -7.01 4.92
C THR A 156 -5.08 -8.14 5.03
N LEU A 157 -4.44 -8.25 6.18
CA LEU A 157 -3.58 -9.38 6.52
C LEU A 157 -4.32 -10.28 7.51
N HIS A 158 -4.60 -11.51 7.12
CA HIS A 158 -5.23 -12.52 7.97
C HIS A 158 -4.44 -13.83 7.87
N ASN A 159 -4.07 -14.43 9.00
CA ASN A 159 -3.31 -15.69 9.06
C ASN A 159 -2.10 -15.73 8.11
N ASN A 160 -1.29 -14.67 8.10
CA ASN A 160 -0.09 -14.54 7.26
C ASN A 160 -0.35 -14.41 5.74
N ASP A 161 -1.61 -14.24 5.33
CA ASP A 161 -2.02 -14.03 3.94
C ASP A 161 -2.56 -12.61 3.76
N PHE A 162 -1.91 -11.84 2.87
CA PHE A 162 -2.29 -10.48 2.52
C PHE A 162 -3.15 -10.51 1.27
N THR A 163 -4.37 -9.97 1.39
CA THR A 163 -5.32 -9.84 0.28
C THR A 163 -5.67 -8.38 0.06
N VAL A 164 -5.71 -7.97 -1.21
CA VAL A 164 -6.10 -6.62 -1.63
C VAL A 164 -7.55 -6.65 -2.12
N TYR A 165 -8.30 -5.64 -1.72
CA TYR A 165 -9.69 -5.38 -2.11
C TYR A 165 -9.79 -3.98 -2.72
N GLY A 166 -10.70 -3.83 -3.68
CA GLY A 166 -11.14 -2.53 -4.18
C GLY A 166 -12.59 -2.25 -3.75
N ILE A 167 -12.91 -0.97 -3.58
CA ILE A 167 -14.30 -0.51 -3.47
C ILE A 167 -14.78 -0.12 -4.86
N ILE A 168 -15.94 -0.64 -5.26
CA ILE A 168 -16.61 -0.24 -6.50
C ILE A 168 -17.61 0.85 -6.20
N GLU A 169 -17.58 1.89 -7.03
CA GLU A 169 -18.57 2.94 -7.05
C GLU A 169 -19.22 3.01 -8.43
N PHE A 170 -20.51 3.27 -8.44
CA PHE A 170 -21.32 3.39 -9.66
C PHE A 170 -21.70 4.85 -9.90
N LYS A 171 -20.70 5.71 -10.11
CA LYS A 171 -20.88 7.11 -10.52
C LYS A 171 -20.08 7.34 -11.80
N ASP A 172 -20.77 7.74 -12.87
CA ASP A 172 -20.21 8.02 -14.20
C ASP A 172 -19.36 6.87 -14.82
N GLY A 173 -19.68 5.62 -14.46
CA GLY A 173 -18.94 4.43 -14.85
C GLY A 173 -18.42 3.67 -13.62
N VAL A 174 -17.61 2.64 -13.85
CA VAL A 174 -16.91 1.92 -12.78
C VAL A 174 -15.43 2.03 -13.08
N HIS A 175 -14.68 2.87 -12.37
CA HIS A 175 -13.22 2.88 -12.46
C HIS A 175 -12.63 1.74 -11.60
N HIS A 176 -11.50 1.16 -12.01
CA HIS A 176 -10.91 0.04 -11.31
C HIS A 176 -9.38 0.12 -11.31
N TRP A 177 -8.79 0.53 -10.18
CA TRP A 177 -7.34 0.73 -10.10
C TRP A 177 -6.61 -0.53 -9.62
N ARG A 178 -5.53 -0.91 -10.30
CA ARG A 178 -4.55 -1.92 -9.88
C ARG A 178 -3.15 -1.32 -9.93
N GLY A 179 -2.57 -1.02 -8.77
CA GLY A 179 -1.36 -0.22 -8.72
C GLY A 179 -1.63 1.18 -9.28
N ALA A 180 -0.92 1.57 -10.35
CA ALA A 180 -1.09 2.86 -11.01
C ALA A 180 -1.93 2.81 -12.30
N LEU A 181 -2.64 1.71 -12.57
CA LEU A 181 -3.43 1.51 -13.78
C LEU A 181 -4.93 1.45 -13.47
N ASP A 182 -5.73 2.24 -14.18
CA ASP A 182 -7.19 2.10 -14.20
C ASP A 182 -7.60 1.09 -15.28
N MET A 183 -7.87 -0.14 -14.84
CA MET A 183 -8.26 -1.29 -15.65
C MET A 183 -9.62 -1.13 -16.31
N ASN A 184 -10.45 -0.19 -15.86
CA ASN A 184 -11.74 0.10 -16.47
C ASN A 184 -11.76 1.45 -17.20
N SER A 185 -10.60 2.06 -17.42
CA SER A 185 -10.53 3.24 -18.29
C SER A 185 -10.94 2.88 -19.72
N ASP A 186 -11.41 3.87 -20.48
CA ASP A 186 -11.76 3.72 -21.90
C ASP A 186 -10.64 3.05 -22.71
N TYR A 187 -9.38 3.23 -22.30
CA TYR A 187 -8.23 2.59 -22.93
C TYR A 187 -8.29 1.06 -22.90
N PHE A 188 -8.76 0.46 -21.80
CA PHE A 188 -8.89 -0.99 -21.67
C PHE A 188 -10.29 -1.48 -22.07
N MET A 189 -11.32 -0.65 -21.93
CA MET A 189 -12.72 -1.04 -22.17
C MET A 189 -13.18 -0.84 -23.63
N SER A 190 -12.52 0.05 -24.39
CA SER A 190 -12.86 0.29 -25.81
C SER A 190 -12.25 -0.75 -26.76
N ALA A 191 -11.29 -1.53 -26.29
CA ALA A 191 -10.72 -2.64 -27.05
C ALA A 191 -11.69 -3.83 -27.02
N GLN A 192 -11.92 -4.49 -28.17
CA GLN A 192 -12.63 -5.77 -28.28
C GLN A 192 -11.85 -6.91 -27.63
N SER A 193 -11.56 -6.81 -26.34
CA SER A 193 -10.79 -7.79 -25.59
C SER A 193 -11.72 -8.65 -24.73
N ASP A 194 -11.80 -9.94 -25.05
CA ASP A 194 -12.53 -10.98 -24.28
C ASP A 194 -11.91 -11.27 -22.89
N LEU A 195 -10.93 -10.46 -22.45
CA LEU A 195 -10.18 -10.66 -21.22
C LEU A 195 -10.54 -9.59 -20.18
N ILE A 196 -11.06 -10.05 -19.04
CA ILE A 196 -11.42 -9.21 -17.89
C ILE A 196 -10.44 -9.53 -16.75
N SER A 197 -9.88 -8.50 -16.09
CA SER A 197 -9.01 -8.68 -14.93
C SER A 197 -9.80 -9.19 -13.73
N GLY A 198 -9.53 -10.42 -13.25
CA GLY A 198 -10.18 -10.99 -12.07
C GLY A 198 -9.62 -10.44 -10.75
N ILE A 199 -10.48 -9.98 -9.83
CA ILE A 199 -10.11 -9.35 -8.56
C ILE A 199 -11.15 -9.65 -7.47
N SER A 200 -10.68 -9.76 -6.21
CA SER A 200 -11.52 -9.84 -5.01
C SER A 200 -12.16 -8.47 -4.70
N TYR A 201 -13.47 -8.40 -4.78
CA TYR A 201 -14.28 -7.20 -4.57
C TYR A 201 -15.08 -7.28 -3.28
N ILE A 202 -15.29 -6.15 -2.61
CA ILE A 202 -16.29 -6.01 -1.54
C ILE A 202 -17.35 -5.02 -1.99
N ASP A 203 -18.61 -5.47 -2.02
CA ASP A 203 -19.76 -4.61 -2.28
C ASP A 203 -20.09 -3.75 -1.05
N PRO A 204 -19.78 -2.45 -1.04
CA PRO A 204 -20.08 -1.62 0.11
C PRO A 204 -21.59 -1.49 0.37
N PHE A 205 -22.44 -1.73 -0.63
CA PHE A 205 -23.90 -1.61 -0.50
C PHE A 205 -24.55 -2.86 0.11
N ASN A 206 -23.91 -4.03 0.00
CA ASN A 206 -24.39 -5.27 0.62
C ASN A 206 -23.63 -5.68 1.90
N THR A 207 -22.44 -5.14 2.14
CA THR A 207 -21.60 -5.55 3.29
C THR A 207 -21.89 -4.75 4.55
N PHE A 208 -22.43 -3.52 4.43
CA PHE A 208 -22.83 -2.68 5.57
C PHE A 208 -24.35 -2.65 5.82
N GLY A 209 -25.13 -3.45 5.07
CA GLY A 209 -26.60 -3.41 5.00
C GLY A 209 -27.35 -4.58 5.68
N ARG A 210 -26.72 -5.37 6.55
CA ARG A 210 -27.43 -6.35 7.39
C ARG A 210 -27.21 -6.05 8.87
N SER A 211 -27.98 -5.09 9.38
CA SER A 211 -28.42 -5.17 10.77
C SER A 211 -29.23 -6.46 10.90
N SER A 212 -28.71 -7.41 11.66
CA SER A 212 -29.44 -8.61 12.05
C SER A 212 -30.67 -8.16 12.86
N ALA A 213 -31.82 -8.13 12.20
CA ALA A 213 -33.10 -8.17 12.90
C ALA A 213 -33.19 -9.52 13.60
N VAL A 214 -33.17 -9.48 14.94
CA VAL A 214 -33.81 -10.50 15.80
C VAL A 214 -35.28 -10.13 15.89
#